data_AF-A0A836TCN4-F1
#
_entry.id   AF-A0A836TCN4-F1
#
_cell.length_a   1.000
_cell.length_b   1.000
_cell.length_c   1.000
_cell.angle_alpha   90.00
_cell.angle_beta   90.00
_cell.angle_gamma   90.00
#
_symmetry.space_group_name_H-M   'P 1'
#
loop_
_entity.id
_entity.type
_entity.pdbx_description
1 polymer ?
#
loop_
_entity_poly.entity_id
_entity_poly.type
_entity_poly.pdbx_seq_one_letter_code
_entity_poly.pdbx_strand_id
1 'polypeptide(L)'
;MNYTGLVLKQTKEKRKFQKGFTLIELLVVIAIIAILATVAIPKFTKYKRNAAVGAVTSMLAACITEAAAAFAEDSKITTYNCNIPNNNVSVSIASDTGTISLANTSISYKGYTITCNINNNQITCN
;
A
#
# COMPACT_ATOMS: atom_id res chain seq x y z
N MET A 1 51.64 -70.32 19.48
CA MET A 1 51.79 -69.16 18.58
C MET A 1 50.46 -68.93 17.90
N ASN A 2 49.87 -67.74 18.02
CA ASN A 2 49.17 -67.05 16.92
C ASN A 2 48.56 -65.75 17.45
N TYR A 3 49.27 -64.66 17.17
CA TYR A 3 48.80 -63.30 17.34
C TYR A 3 47.91 -62.97 16.13
N THR A 4 46.61 -63.14 16.26
CA THR A 4 45.66 -62.61 15.27
C THR A 4 45.59 -61.09 15.49
N GLY A 5 46.38 -60.38 14.70
CA GLY A 5 46.57 -58.94 14.77
C GLY A 5 45.27 -58.16 14.53
N LEU A 6 44.99 -57.24 15.46
CA LEU A 6 43.95 -56.23 15.34
C LEU A 6 44.50 -55.07 14.48
N VAL A 7 44.15 -55.03 13.20
CA VAL A 7 44.54 -53.92 12.31
C VAL A 7 43.59 -52.74 12.55
N LEU A 8 44.02 -51.77 13.35
CA LEU A 8 43.32 -50.50 13.54
C LEU A 8 43.52 -49.63 12.28
N LYS A 9 42.56 -49.69 11.36
CA LYS A 9 42.46 -48.83 10.18
C LYS A 9 42.17 -47.39 10.65
N GLN A 10 43.21 -46.56 10.77
CA GLN A 10 43.04 -45.14 11.06
C GLN A 10 42.44 -44.42 9.85
N THR A 11 41.12 -44.27 9.82
CA THR A 11 40.44 -43.36 8.91
C THR A 11 40.77 -41.92 9.33
N LYS A 12 41.65 -41.26 8.57
CA LYS A 12 41.87 -39.81 8.62
C LYS A 12 40.56 -39.12 8.22
N GLU A 13 39.72 -38.83 9.19
CA GLU A 13 38.56 -37.94 9.05
C GLU A 13 39.07 -36.55 8.64
N LYS A 14 38.89 -36.19 7.36
CA LYS A 14 39.10 -34.81 6.90
C LYS A 14 38.07 -33.95 7.62
N ARG A 15 38.47 -33.20 8.65
CA ARG A 15 37.62 -32.17 9.26
C ARG A 15 37.22 -31.20 8.15
N LYS A 16 35.97 -31.29 7.68
CA LYS A 16 35.38 -30.26 6.83
C LYS A 16 35.43 -28.97 7.65
N PHE A 17 36.21 -27.99 7.21
CA PHE A 17 36.15 -26.64 7.77
C PHE A 17 34.72 -26.16 7.62
N GLN A 18 33.97 -26.19 8.72
CA GLN A 18 32.67 -25.55 8.79
C GLN A 18 32.95 -24.05 8.73
N LYS A 19 32.80 -23.45 7.55
CA LYS A 19 32.78 -22.00 7.37
C LYS A 19 31.51 -21.49 8.05
N GLY A 20 31.60 -21.22 9.35
CA GLY A 20 30.57 -20.51 10.09
C GLY A 20 30.60 -19.02 9.72
N PHE A 21 29.43 -18.39 9.75
CA PHE A 21 29.31 -16.93 9.64
C PHE A 21 29.96 -16.30 10.87
N THR A 22 30.85 -15.33 10.68
CA THR A 22 31.49 -14.66 11.81
C THR A 22 30.52 -13.68 12.46
N LEU A 23 30.63 -13.49 13.79
CA LEU A 23 29.80 -12.50 14.49
C LEU A 23 30.04 -11.08 13.98
N ILE A 24 31.25 -10.79 13.50
CA ILE A 24 31.59 -9.49 12.93
C ILE A 24 30.91 -9.26 11.56
N GLU A 25 30.80 -10.30 10.72
CA GLU A 25 30.05 -10.22 9.46
C GLU A 25 28.58 -9.89 9.72
N LEU A 26 27.98 -10.50 10.76
CA LEU A 26 26.60 -10.20 11.12
C LEU A 26 26.43 -8.78 11.64
N LEU A 27 27.38 -8.30 12.44
CA LEU A 27 27.36 -6.94 13.01
C LEU A 27 27.39 -5.87 11.93
N VAL A 28 28.22 -6.02 10.89
CA VAL A 28 28.28 -5.05 9.80
C VAL A 28 27.00 -5.08 8.96
N VAL A 29 26.39 -6.26 8.75
CA VAL A 29 25.14 -6.39 7.99
C VAL A 29 23.98 -5.66 8.69
N ILE A 30 23.80 -5.87 10.00
CA ILE A 30 22.74 -5.18 10.74
C ILE A 30 22.96 -3.66 10.79
N ALA A 31 24.22 -3.21 10.82
CA ALA A 31 24.55 -1.79 10.79
C ALA A 31 24.12 -1.13 9.46
N ILE A 32 24.37 -1.80 8.32
CA ILE A 32 23.94 -1.30 7.01
C ILE A 32 22.40 -1.33 6.89
N ILE A 33 21.74 -2.40 7.34
CA ILE A 33 20.27 -2.50 7.32
C ILE A 33 19.64 -1.38 8.14
N ALA A 34 20.21 -1.03 9.30
CA ALA A 34 19.71 0.06 10.14
C ALA A 34 19.73 1.43 9.43
N ILE A 35 20.80 1.72 8.69
CA ILE A 35 20.92 2.96 7.89
C ILE A 35 19.86 2.97 6.77
N LEU A 36 19.74 1.87 6.02
CA LEU A 36 18.77 1.76 4.92
C LEU A 36 17.32 1.84 5.43
N ALA A 37 17.00 1.18 6.53
CA ALA A 37 15.66 1.15 7.11
C ALA A 37 15.18 2.55 7.49
N THR A 38 16.06 3.38 8.05
CA THR A 38 15.75 4.77 8.45
C THR A 38 15.26 5.61 7.27
N VAL A 39 15.83 5.43 6.07
CA VAL A 39 15.42 6.15 4.85
C VAL A 39 14.25 5.47 4.14
N ALA A 40 14.20 4.14 4.16
CA ALA A 40 13.20 3.36 3.43
C ALA A 40 11.81 3.44 4.05
N ILE A 41 11.70 3.37 5.38
CA ILE A 41 10.43 3.38 6.11
C ILE A 41 9.57 4.62 5.82
N PRO A 42 10.06 5.87 5.98
CA PRO A 42 9.24 7.06 5.72
C PRO A 42 8.81 7.16 4.24
N LYS A 43 9.70 6.76 3.31
CA LYS A 43 9.40 6.74 1.87
C LYS A 43 8.30 5.73 1.54
N PHE A 44 8.39 4.52 2.09
CA PHE A 44 7.40 3.47 1.86
C PHE A 44 6.02 3.85 2.43
N THR A 45 5.98 4.48 3.62
CA THR A 45 4.74 4.96 4.21
C THR A 45 4.08 6.05 3.35
N LYS A 46 4.86 6.99 2.81
CA LYS A 46 4.35 8.00 1.87
C LYS A 46 3.85 7.37 0.57
N TYR A 47 4.57 6.39 0.03
CA TYR A 47 4.14 5.67 -1.17
C TYR A 47 2.78 4.97 -0.97
N LYS A 48 2.61 4.26 0.16
CA LYS A 48 1.34 3.64 0.51
C LYS A 48 0.20 4.65 0.67
N ARG A 49 0.46 5.79 1.32
CA ARG A 49 -0.54 6.87 1.43
C ARG A 49 -0.93 7.40 0.05
N ASN A 50 0.05 7.70 -0.82
CA ASN A 50 -0.23 8.22 -2.15
C ASN A 50 -1.00 7.20 -3.02
N ALA A 51 -0.69 5.91 -2.88
CA ALA A 51 -1.46 4.86 -3.55
C ALA A 51 -2.91 4.80 -3.03
N ALA A 52 -3.13 4.98 -1.73
CA ALA A 52 -4.46 5.08 -1.14
C ALA A 52 -5.23 6.32 -1.65
N VAL A 53 -4.57 7.49 -1.69
CA VAL A 53 -5.14 8.72 -2.27
C VAL A 53 -5.53 8.49 -3.72
N GLY A 54 -4.62 7.95 -4.54
CA GLY A 54 -4.89 7.67 -5.96
C GLY A 54 -6.06 6.72 -6.18
N ALA A 55 -6.19 5.68 -5.35
CA ALA A 55 -7.32 4.75 -5.41
C ALA A 55 -8.66 5.44 -5.07
N VAL A 56 -8.69 6.26 -4.01
CA VAL A 56 -9.91 7.02 -3.66
C VAL A 56 -10.26 8.02 -4.76
N THR A 57 -9.27 8.73 -5.30
CA THR A 57 -9.46 9.66 -6.42
C THR A 57 -10.04 8.95 -7.65
N SER A 58 -9.56 7.75 -8.00
CA SER A 58 -10.09 7.02 -9.15
C SER A 58 -11.53 6.54 -8.93
N MET A 59 -11.87 6.16 -7.69
CA MET A 59 -13.23 5.79 -7.31
C MET A 59 -14.20 6.98 -7.34
N LEU A 60 -13.74 8.16 -6.91
CA LEU A 60 -14.51 9.40 -7.05
C LEU A 60 -14.68 9.79 -8.52
N ALA A 61 -13.67 9.60 -9.36
CA ALA A 61 -13.79 9.85 -10.80
C ALA A 61 -14.81 8.92 -11.48
N ALA A 62 -14.82 7.64 -11.10
CA ALA A 62 -15.87 6.71 -11.52
C ALA A 62 -17.26 7.18 -11.06
N CYS A 63 -17.39 7.58 -9.79
CA CYS A 63 -18.64 8.13 -9.25
C CYS A 63 -19.12 9.37 -10.00
N ILE A 64 -18.23 10.31 -10.34
CA ILE A 64 -18.57 11.49 -11.15
C ILE A 64 -19.16 11.06 -12.50
N THR A 65 -18.54 10.07 -13.14
CA THR A 65 -18.99 9.57 -14.45
C THR A 65 -20.37 8.93 -14.36
N GLU A 66 -20.61 8.12 -13.32
CA GLU A 66 -21.91 7.51 -13.05
C GLU A 66 -22.98 8.55 -12.68
N ALA A 67 -22.64 9.53 -11.85
CA ALA A 67 -23.51 10.63 -11.47
C ALA A 67 -23.91 11.48 -12.68
N ALA A 68 -22.96 11.75 -13.58
CA ALA A 68 -23.22 12.46 -14.83
C ALA A 68 -24.14 11.65 -15.76
N ALA A 69 -23.95 10.33 -15.83
CA ALA A 69 -24.84 9.45 -16.61
C ALA A 69 -26.26 9.44 -16.03
N ALA A 70 -26.40 9.32 -14.70
CA ALA A 70 -27.69 9.38 -14.03
C ALA A 70 -28.42 10.71 -14.28
N PHE A 71 -27.70 11.83 -14.19
CA PHE A 71 -28.25 13.15 -14.48
C PHE A 71 -28.68 13.33 -15.94
N ALA A 72 -27.96 12.71 -16.88
CA ALA A 72 -28.31 12.73 -18.29
C ALA A 72 -29.60 11.93 -18.59
N GLU A 73 -29.90 10.92 -17.78
CA GLU A 73 -31.16 10.15 -17.86
C GLU A 73 -32.33 10.90 -17.20
N ASP A 74 -32.11 11.46 -16.01
CA ASP A 74 -33.07 12.29 -15.28
C ASP A 74 -32.42 13.54 -14.70
N SER A 75 -32.68 14.69 -15.33
CA SER A 75 -32.16 15.99 -14.91
C SER A 75 -32.71 16.49 -13.56
N LYS A 76 -33.59 15.73 -12.90
CA LYS A 76 -34.05 16.00 -11.52
C LYS A 76 -33.16 15.38 -10.46
N ILE A 77 -32.24 14.48 -10.83
CA ILE A 77 -31.28 13.89 -9.89
C ILE A 77 -30.31 14.97 -9.43
N THR A 78 -30.39 15.36 -8.16
CA THR A 78 -29.51 16.38 -7.57
C THR A 78 -28.48 15.78 -6.61
N THR A 79 -28.51 14.47 -6.39
CA THR A 79 -27.58 13.77 -5.51
C THR A 79 -27.35 12.36 -6.02
N TYR A 80 -26.09 11.92 -6.00
CA TYR A 80 -25.71 10.56 -6.37
C TYR A 80 -24.76 9.97 -5.32
N ASN A 81 -24.99 8.70 -4.94
CA ASN A 81 -24.20 8.03 -3.92
C ASN A 81 -22.99 7.34 -4.56
N CYS A 82 -21.79 7.69 -4.11
CA CYS A 82 -20.56 7.05 -4.54
C CYS A 82 -20.33 5.74 -3.80
N ASN A 83 -20.08 4.66 -4.54
CA ASN A 83 -19.70 3.38 -3.94
C ASN A 83 -18.22 3.39 -3.52
N ILE A 84 -17.96 3.84 -2.29
CA ILE A 84 -16.62 3.80 -1.67
C ILE A 84 -16.67 2.88 -0.43
N PRO A 85 -15.85 1.81 -0.36
CA PRO A 85 -15.94 0.81 0.70
C PRO A 85 -15.89 1.42 2.09
N ASN A 86 -16.89 1.10 2.92
CA ASN A 86 -17.02 1.59 4.31
C ASN A 86 -17.13 3.11 4.46
N ASN A 87 -17.52 3.82 3.41
CA ASN A 87 -17.73 5.26 3.44
C ASN A 87 -19.12 5.59 2.90
N ASN A 88 -19.79 6.55 3.51
CA ASN A 88 -21.03 7.11 2.99
C ASN A 88 -20.72 8.44 2.33
N VAL A 89 -20.49 8.43 1.02
CA VAL A 89 -20.11 9.61 0.24
C VAL A 89 -21.15 9.81 -0.85
N SER A 90 -21.68 11.01 -0.95
CA SER A 90 -22.62 11.41 -2.01
C SER A 90 -22.14 12.70 -2.63
N VAL A 91 -22.24 12.79 -3.95
CA VAL A 91 -21.97 14.02 -4.71
C VAL A 91 -23.28 14.76 -4.98
N SER A 92 -23.22 16.08 -4.96
CA SER A 92 -24.33 16.95 -5.35
C SER A 92 -24.20 17.31 -6.82
N ILE A 93 -25.32 17.28 -7.54
CA ILE A 93 -25.42 17.67 -8.95
C ILE A 93 -26.30 18.91 -9.03
N ALA A 94 -25.78 19.99 -9.60
CA ALA A 94 -26.57 21.20 -9.82
C ALA A 94 -27.55 20.98 -10.98
N SER A 95 -28.85 21.19 -10.75
CA SER A 95 -29.91 20.88 -11.72
C SER A 95 -29.95 21.81 -12.94
N ASP A 96 -29.35 22.99 -12.84
CA ASP A 96 -29.27 24.00 -13.89
C ASP A 96 -28.07 23.79 -14.84
N THR A 97 -26.97 23.28 -14.31
CA THR A 97 -25.67 23.21 -15.01
C THR A 97 -25.11 21.80 -15.14
N GLY A 98 -25.68 20.82 -14.43
CA GLY A 98 -25.13 19.47 -14.31
C GLY A 98 -23.79 19.41 -13.58
N THR A 99 -23.40 20.49 -12.89
CA THR A 99 -22.09 20.54 -12.22
C THR A 99 -22.07 19.64 -11.00
N ILE A 100 -21.06 18.78 -10.94
CA ILE A 100 -20.88 17.83 -9.83
C ILE A 100 -19.94 18.45 -8.80
N SER A 101 -20.37 18.39 -7.54
CA SER A 101 -19.64 18.94 -6.40
C SER A 101 -19.70 18.03 -5.17
N LEU A 102 -18.69 18.14 -4.33
CA LEU A 102 -18.56 17.40 -3.08
C LEU A 102 -17.84 18.30 -2.08
N ALA A 103 -18.51 18.65 -0.99
CA ALA A 103 -17.88 19.34 0.12
C ALA A 103 -16.71 18.50 0.68
N ASN A 104 -15.79 19.15 1.40
CA ASN A 104 -14.68 18.45 2.05
C ASN A 104 -15.20 17.25 2.87
N THR A 105 -14.88 16.05 2.43
CA THR A 105 -15.32 14.81 3.06
C THR A 105 -14.11 13.96 3.45
N SER A 106 -14.20 13.34 4.61
CA SER A 106 -13.14 12.48 5.15
C SER A 106 -13.45 11.03 4.79
N ILE A 107 -12.61 10.43 3.96
CA ILE A 107 -12.74 9.07 3.45
C ILE A 107 -11.70 8.18 4.15
N SER A 108 -12.17 7.12 4.80
CA SER A 108 -11.31 6.12 5.42
C SER A 108 -11.00 5.00 4.43
N TYR A 109 -9.74 4.86 4.03
CA TYR A 109 -9.32 3.82 3.09
C TYR A 109 -7.99 3.19 3.51
N LYS A 110 -7.98 1.85 3.67
CA LYS A 110 -6.79 1.05 4.02
C LYS A 110 -6.01 1.59 5.24
N GLY A 111 -6.72 2.15 6.24
CA GLY A 111 -6.14 2.71 7.46
C GLY A 111 -5.65 4.16 7.35
N TYR A 112 -5.89 4.82 6.22
CA TYR A 112 -5.64 6.25 6.02
C TYR A 112 -6.95 7.02 6.03
N THR A 113 -6.94 8.21 6.61
CA THR A 113 -8.00 9.22 6.44
C THR A 113 -7.55 10.18 5.34
N ILE A 114 -8.32 10.26 4.26
CA ILE A 114 -8.06 11.08 3.08
C ILE A 114 -9.18 12.09 2.97
N THR A 115 -8.84 13.37 2.86
CA THR A 115 -9.85 14.42 2.70
C THR A 115 -9.99 14.74 1.22
N CYS A 116 -11.19 14.57 0.68
CA CYS A 116 -11.49 14.84 -0.73
C CYS A 116 -12.55 15.93 -0.88
N ASN A 117 -12.44 16.69 -1.95
CA ASN A 117 -13.44 17.64 -2.42
C ASN A 117 -13.56 17.54 -3.95
N ILE A 118 -14.75 17.87 -4.44
CA ILE A 118 -15.00 18.06 -5.87
C ILE A 118 -15.56 19.47 -6.03
N ASN A 119 -14.84 20.30 -6.78
CA ASN A 119 -15.28 21.64 -7.14
C ASN A 119 -15.29 21.74 -8.66
N ASN A 120 -16.46 22.02 -9.24
CA ASN A 120 -16.63 22.15 -10.69
C ASN A 120 -16.03 20.97 -11.47
N ASN A 121 -16.39 19.74 -11.07
CA ASN A 121 -15.91 18.49 -11.67
C ASN A 121 -14.41 18.17 -11.50
N GLN A 122 -13.66 18.96 -10.73
CA GLN A 122 -12.25 18.70 -10.43
C GLN A 122 -12.09 18.06 -9.05
N ILE A 123 -11.44 16.90 -8.99
CA ILE A 123 -11.21 16.15 -7.75
C ILE A 123 -9.91 16.61 -7.11
N THR A 124 -9.96 16.98 -5.83
CA THR A 124 -8.78 17.26 -5.00
C THR A 124 -8.83 16.38 -3.77
N CYS A 125 -7.79 15.56 -3.53
CA CYS A 125 -7.70 14.65 -2.40
C CYS A 125 -6.34 14.72 -1.72
N ASN A 126 -6.32 14.81 -0.39
CA ASN A 126 -5.14 15.06 0.44
C ASN A 126 -5.00 14.05 1.59
#